data_AF-A0A929TFE5-F1
#
_entry.id   AF-A0A929TFE5-F1
#
_cell.length_a   1.000
_cell.length_b   1.000
_cell.length_c   1.000
_cell.angle_alpha   90.00
_cell.angle_beta   90.00
_cell.angle_gamma   90.00
#
_symmetry.space_group_name_H-M   'P 1'
#
loop_
_entity.id
_entity.type
_entity.pdbx_description
1 polymer ?
#
loop_
_entity_poly.entity_id
_entity_poly.type
_entity_poly.pdbx_seq_one_letter_code
_entity_poly.pdbx_strand_id
1 'polypeptide(L)'
;MAKIKIDVNNLPVLTYRFLRMNEEQMETGEIETVETRISLPEKLPEGIREEEELDEEGVQTFFAQTREKIKESTQEATPPNGDTSARYETQALPSGMGREVDRLLASCGVKAQVFRVPAGEKVKEPLVLKMHGQEAEESKACLARQVICAEEGAEVSVMIDLHTDAEAEGAVGMQTLLLAKKDAVIHLYQVQMAGERVQIFDDIGAVAEENARIDIVRMDLGGERSYVGCHVNLLGKKSDLQVNTAYLCRKSQQYDMDYIATHRGQKSTSDMQFRGILMD
;
A
#
# COMPACT_ATOMS: atom_id res chain seq x y z
N MET A 1 -25.53 -8.80 -12.85
CA MET A 1 -25.43 -7.54 -12.10
C MET A 1 -24.24 -6.76 -12.67
N ALA A 2 -23.82 -5.62 -12.12
CA ALA A 2 -22.91 -4.69 -12.83
C ALA A 2 -21.44 -4.87 -12.39
N LYS A 3 -20.52 -4.88 -13.36
CA LYS A 3 -19.07 -4.79 -13.12
C LYS A 3 -18.76 -3.60 -12.19
N ILE A 4 -17.86 -3.79 -11.23
CA ILE A 4 -17.39 -2.68 -10.40
C ILE A 4 -16.22 -2.02 -11.13
N LYS A 5 -16.36 -0.72 -11.41
CA LYS A 5 -15.30 0.13 -11.97
C LYS A 5 -14.73 0.98 -10.85
N ILE A 6 -13.42 0.91 -10.67
CA ILE A 6 -12.71 1.60 -9.60
C ILE A 6 -11.59 2.39 -10.26
N ASP A 7 -11.60 3.71 -10.05
CA ASP A 7 -10.53 4.57 -10.53
C ASP A 7 -9.39 4.52 -9.52
N VAL A 8 -8.23 4.03 -9.96
CA VAL A 8 -7.04 3.77 -9.14
C VAL A 8 -5.84 4.53 -9.69
N ASN A 9 -4.75 4.57 -8.91
CA ASN A 9 -3.47 5.16 -9.33
C ASN A 9 -3.64 6.59 -9.87
N ASN A 10 -4.32 7.38 -9.04
CA ASN A 10 -4.69 8.75 -9.34
C ASN A 10 -3.45 9.65 -9.26
N LEU A 11 -3.03 10.21 -10.40
CA LEU A 11 -1.84 11.06 -10.42
C LEU A 11 -2.02 12.29 -9.52
N PRO A 12 -0.98 12.69 -8.78
CA PRO A 12 -1.03 13.84 -7.86
C PRO A 12 -1.15 15.19 -8.59
N VAL A 13 -0.89 15.22 -9.90
CA VAL A 13 -1.04 16.39 -10.76
C VAL A 13 -1.62 15.97 -12.11
N LEU A 14 -2.65 16.66 -12.57
CA LEU A 14 -3.29 16.38 -13.86
C LEU A 14 -2.36 16.66 -15.05
N THR A 15 -2.31 15.69 -15.97
CA THR A 15 -1.65 15.82 -17.26
C THR A 15 -2.60 16.47 -18.27
N TYR A 16 -2.40 17.77 -18.54
CA TYR A 16 -3.17 18.50 -19.53
C TYR A 16 -2.56 18.34 -20.94
N ARG A 17 -2.94 17.27 -21.69
CA ARG A 17 -2.77 16.93 -23.14
C ARG A 17 -2.07 15.58 -23.45
N PHE A 18 -2.19 15.16 -24.73
CA PHE A 18 -1.78 13.91 -25.45
C PHE A 18 -2.03 12.57 -24.75
N LEU A 19 -1.55 12.37 -23.52
CA LEU A 19 -1.64 11.09 -22.82
C LEU A 19 -3.04 10.85 -22.23
N ARG A 20 -3.68 11.90 -21.69
CA ARG A 20 -5.00 11.82 -20.99
C ARG A 20 -5.08 10.73 -19.90
N MET A 21 -3.95 10.24 -19.43
CA MET A 21 -3.82 9.21 -18.41
C MET A 21 -3.58 9.94 -17.09
N ASN A 22 -4.64 10.07 -16.28
CA ASN A 22 -4.63 10.74 -14.98
C ASN A 22 -5.00 9.81 -13.82
N GLU A 23 -5.52 8.65 -14.18
CA GLU A 23 -5.99 7.57 -13.36
C GLU A 23 -6.10 6.36 -14.30
N GLU A 24 -6.03 5.17 -13.73
CA GLU A 24 -6.31 3.93 -14.43
C GLU A 24 -7.65 3.37 -13.92
N GLN A 25 -8.38 2.68 -14.78
CA GLN A 25 -9.66 2.08 -14.39
C GLN A 25 -9.47 0.58 -14.18
N MET A 26 -9.55 0.16 -12.93
CA MET A 26 -9.67 -1.24 -12.59
C MET A 26 -11.12 -1.69 -12.76
N GLU A 27 -11.33 -2.67 -13.65
CA GLU A 27 -12.59 -3.41 -13.71
C GLU A 27 -12.42 -4.72 -12.94
N THR A 28 -13.14 -4.86 -11.84
CA THR A 28 -13.32 -6.17 -11.20
C THR A 28 -14.62 -6.80 -11.73
N GLY A 29 -14.62 -8.13 -11.84
CA GLY A 29 -15.83 -8.91 -12.12
C GLY A 29 -16.89 -8.77 -11.01
N GLU A 30 -17.91 -9.61 -11.02
CA GLU A 30 -18.81 -9.70 -9.87
C GLU A 30 -18.03 -10.29 -8.68
N ILE A 31 -17.85 -9.54 -7.60
CA ILE A 31 -17.24 -10.06 -6.36
C ILE A 31 -18.37 -10.69 -5.53
N GLU A 32 -18.56 -12.00 -5.67
CA GLU A 32 -19.60 -12.75 -4.98
C GLU A 32 -19.15 -13.22 -3.60
N THR A 33 -17.86 -13.58 -3.47
CA THR A 33 -17.25 -14.04 -2.22
C THR A 33 -15.97 -13.26 -1.96
N VAL A 34 -15.81 -12.80 -0.72
CA VAL A 34 -14.59 -12.13 -0.25
C VAL A 34 -13.99 -12.93 0.90
N GLU A 35 -12.74 -13.34 0.73
CA GLU A 35 -11.89 -13.77 1.84
C GLU A 35 -11.07 -12.58 2.32
N THR A 36 -11.07 -12.30 3.63
CA THR A 36 -10.62 -11.00 4.16
C THR A 36 -9.29 -11.04 4.93
N ARG A 37 -8.49 -12.10 4.79
CA ARG A 37 -7.39 -12.35 5.75
C ARG A 37 -6.06 -12.71 5.12
N ILE A 38 -5.02 -12.13 5.70
CA ILE A 38 -3.64 -12.56 5.55
C ILE A 38 -3.35 -13.65 6.59
N SER A 39 -2.57 -14.66 6.21
CA SER A 39 -2.08 -15.69 7.11
C SER A 39 -0.93 -15.15 7.96
N LEU A 40 -1.07 -15.33 9.27
CA LEU A 40 -0.09 -14.93 10.27
C LEU A 40 0.86 -16.09 10.60
N PRO A 41 2.08 -15.80 11.10
CA PRO A 41 2.95 -16.84 11.61
C PRO A 41 2.31 -17.47 12.86
N GLU A 42 2.61 -18.75 13.13
CA GLU A 42 2.11 -19.46 14.32
C GLU A 42 2.42 -18.70 15.62
N LYS A 43 3.53 -17.96 15.62
CA LYS A 43 3.93 -17.05 16.69
C LYS A 43 4.50 -15.78 16.07
N LEU A 44 4.04 -14.64 16.55
CA LEU A 44 4.60 -13.34 16.18
C LEU A 44 6.06 -13.21 16.68
N PRO A 45 6.94 -12.52 15.92
CA PRO A 45 8.27 -12.16 16.39
C PRO A 45 8.25 -11.47 17.76
N GLU A 46 9.27 -11.75 18.58
CA GLU A 46 9.43 -11.08 19.86
C GLU A 46 9.54 -9.55 19.66
N GLY A 47 8.78 -8.79 20.44
CA GLY A 47 8.74 -7.32 20.35
C GLY A 47 7.59 -6.76 19.50
N ILE A 48 6.87 -7.59 18.74
CA ILE A 48 5.67 -7.17 18.00
C ILE A 48 4.41 -7.47 18.80
N ARG A 49 3.47 -6.51 18.82
CA ARG A 49 2.14 -6.66 19.41
C ARG A 49 1.10 -6.60 18.32
N GLU A 50 0.25 -7.61 18.24
CA GLU A 50 -0.99 -7.54 17.47
C GLU A 50 -2.07 -6.86 18.34
N GLU A 51 -2.73 -5.85 17.78
CA GLU A 51 -3.82 -5.11 18.42
C GLU A 51 -5.17 -5.55 17.83
N GLU A 52 -6.26 -5.00 18.36
CA GLU A 52 -7.60 -5.27 17.83
C GLU A 52 -7.72 -4.85 16.36
N GLU A 53 -8.38 -5.70 15.56
CA GLU A 53 -8.68 -5.39 14.16
C GLU A 53 -9.55 -4.12 14.06
N LEU A 54 -9.18 -3.22 13.16
CA LEU A 54 -9.89 -1.96 12.96
C LEU A 54 -10.78 -2.03 11.72
N ASP A 55 -12.03 -1.63 11.84
CA ASP A 55 -12.84 -1.29 10.67
C ASP A 55 -12.42 0.08 10.08
N GLU A 56 -13.12 0.56 9.05
CA GLU A 56 -12.78 1.83 8.40
C GLU A 56 -12.81 3.02 9.38
N GLU A 57 -13.79 3.09 10.29
CA GLU A 57 -13.85 4.15 11.31
C GLU A 57 -12.70 4.05 12.32
N GLY A 58 -12.33 2.82 12.70
CA GLY A 58 -11.16 2.53 13.52
C GLY A 58 -9.86 3.00 12.85
N VAL A 59 -9.68 2.74 11.56
CA VAL A 59 -8.49 3.20 10.80
C VAL A 59 -8.46 4.73 10.69
N GLN A 60 -9.60 5.37 10.43
CA GLN A 60 -9.71 6.84 10.43
C GLN A 60 -9.31 7.42 11.79
N THR A 61 -9.76 6.81 12.88
CA THR A 61 -9.41 7.22 14.25
C THR A 61 -7.93 7.02 14.54
N PHE A 62 -7.36 5.89 14.13
CA PHE A 62 -5.95 5.57 14.31
C PHE A 62 -5.03 6.64 13.70
N PHE A 63 -5.35 7.07 12.48
CA PHE A 63 -4.54 8.05 11.74
C PHE A 63 -4.98 9.50 11.93
N ALA A 64 -5.98 9.80 12.76
CA ALA A 64 -6.55 11.15 12.90
C ALA A 64 -5.49 12.21 13.23
N GLN A 65 -4.61 11.95 14.20
CA GLN A 65 -3.53 12.88 14.56
C GLN A 65 -2.54 13.08 13.41
N THR A 66 -2.19 12.00 12.71
CA THR A 66 -1.29 12.04 11.55
C THR A 66 -1.89 12.84 10.41
N ARG A 67 -3.20 12.68 10.15
CA ARG A 67 -3.93 13.42 9.14
C ARG A 67 -3.97 14.91 9.44
N GLU A 68 -4.16 15.31 10.70
CA GLU A 68 -4.09 16.73 11.08
C GLU A 68 -2.68 17.31 10.85
N LYS A 69 -1.61 16.60 11.23
CA LYS A 69 -0.23 17.03 10.92
C LYS A 69 0.01 17.19 9.41
N ILE A 70 -0.52 16.27 8.60
CA ILE A 70 -0.45 16.36 7.13
C ILE A 70 -1.16 17.62 6.63
N LYS A 71 -2.38 17.91 7.11
CA LYS A 71 -3.11 19.13 6.74
C LYS A 71 -2.37 20.39 7.15
N GLU A 72 -1.88 20.45 8.38
CA GLU A 72 -1.10 21.59 8.91
C GLU A 72 0.12 21.87 8.03
N SER A 73 0.86 20.83 7.63
CA SER A 73 2.04 21.00 6.76
C SER A 73 1.74 21.56 5.37
N THR A 74 0.48 21.52 4.94
CA THR A 74 0.03 21.98 3.61
C THR A 74 -0.62 23.37 3.62
N GLN A 75 -0.94 23.95 4.79
CA GLN A 75 -1.72 25.20 4.87
C GLN A 75 -1.05 26.41 4.19
N GLU A 76 0.28 26.47 4.21
CA GLU A 76 1.06 27.56 3.63
C GLU A 76 1.61 27.24 2.23
N ALA A 77 1.36 26.03 1.72
CA ALA A 77 1.86 25.61 0.42
C ALA A 77 1.01 26.20 -0.71
N THR A 78 1.66 26.72 -1.75
CA THR A 78 0.97 27.02 -3.01
C THR A 78 0.81 25.72 -3.79
N PRO A 79 -0.42 25.26 -4.09
CA PRO A 79 -0.61 24.02 -4.83
C PRO A 79 -0.10 24.14 -6.27
N PRO A 80 0.40 23.06 -6.88
CA PRO A 80 0.75 23.05 -8.29
C PRO A 80 -0.50 23.24 -9.17
N ASN A 81 -0.30 23.68 -10.42
CA ASN A 81 -1.38 23.68 -11.40
C ASN A 81 -1.84 22.25 -11.65
N GLY A 82 -3.15 22.00 -11.59
CA GLY A 82 -3.70 20.65 -11.76
C GLY A 82 -3.55 19.77 -10.51
N ASP A 83 -3.29 20.36 -9.35
CA ASP A 83 -3.24 19.65 -8.07
C ASP A 83 -4.50 18.80 -7.84
N THR A 84 -4.29 17.52 -7.57
CA THR A 84 -5.37 16.57 -7.24
C THR A 84 -5.39 16.23 -5.75
N SER A 85 -4.63 16.93 -4.91
CA SER A 85 -4.51 16.62 -3.47
C SER A 85 -5.85 16.55 -2.72
N ALA A 86 -6.86 17.29 -3.17
CA ALA A 86 -8.24 17.20 -2.67
C ALA A 86 -8.82 15.76 -2.75
N ARG A 87 -8.31 14.91 -3.65
CA ARG A 87 -8.66 13.49 -3.78
C ARG A 87 -8.25 12.65 -2.57
N TYR A 88 -7.30 13.10 -1.76
CA TYR A 88 -6.88 12.36 -0.56
C TYR A 88 -7.54 12.86 0.73
N GLU A 89 -8.32 13.95 0.69
CA GLU A 89 -8.85 14.63 1.89
C GLU A 89 -9.65 13.71 2.82
N THR A 90 -10.39 12.74 2.27
CA THR A 90 -11.27 11.84 3.03
C THR A 90 -10.57 10.56 3.50
N GLN A 91 -9.35 10.29 3.04
CA GLN A 91 -8.63 9.09 3.44
C GLN A 91 -8.06 9.26 4.84
N ALA A 92 -8.04 8.16 5.61
CA ALA A 92 -7.37 8.10 6.90
C ALA A 92 -5.88 8.45 6.73
N LEU A 93 -5.28 7.90 5.66
CA LEU A 93 -3.94 8.17 5.21
C LEU A 93 -3.93 8.14 3.67
N PRO A 94 -3.35 9.14 2.98
CA PRO A 94 -3.17 9.07 1.53
C PRO A 94 -2.38 7.81 1.13
N SER A 95 -2.94 7.05 0.19
CA SER A 95 -2.37 5.82 -0.36
C SER A 95 -2.24 5.93 -1.89
N GLY A 96 -1.44 5.05 -2.50
CA GLY A 96 -1.13 5.16 -3.94
C GLY A 96 -2.33 4.87 -4.84
N MET A 97 -3.21 3.94 -4.46
CA MET A 97 -4.38 3.60 -5.27
C MET A 97 -5.58 4.53 -5.01
N GLY A 98 -5.58 5.25 -3.89
CA GLY A 98 -6.56 6.27 -3.57
C GLY A 98 -7.85 5.77 -2.92
N ARG A 99 -8.73 6.72 -2.59
CA ARG A 99 -9.94 6.52 -1.75
C ARG A 99 -10.92 5.44 -2.24
N GLU A 100 -10.91 5.11 -3.53
CA GLU A 100 -11.85 4.14 -4.07
C GLU A 100 -11.49 2.72 -3.62
N VAL A 101 -10.20 2.44 -3.39
CA VAL A 101 -9.76 1.19 -2.73
C VAL A 101 -10.19 1.15 -1.26
N ASP A 102 -10.07 2.26 -0.51
CA ASP A 102 -10.59 2.33 0.87
C ASP A 102 -12.09 2.00 0.92
N ARG A 103 -12.87 2.56 -0.01
CA ARG A 103 -14.31 2.29 -0.12
C ARG A 103 -14.61 0.84 -0.48
N LEU A 104 -13.84 0.25 -1.40
CA LEU A 104 -13.98 -1.17 -1.76
C LEU A 104 -13.78 -2.03 -0.52
N LEU A 105 -12.64 -1.87 0.17
CA LEU A 105 -12.30 -2.63 1.38
C LEU A 105 -13.38 -2.48 2.45
N ALA A 106 -13.86 -1.25 2.70
CA ALA A 106 -14.95 -0.99 3.64
C ALA A 106 -16.27 -1.65 3.22
N SER A 107 -16.63 -1.59 1.93
CA SER A 107 -17.86 -2.20 1.41
C SER A 107 -17.86 -3.72 1.48
N CYS A 108 -16.67 -4.33 1.41
CA CYS A 108 -16.44 -5.76 1.57
C CYS A 108 -16.25 -6.17 3.04
N GLY A 109 -16.31 -5.24 4.00
CA GLY A 109 -16.12 -5.53 5.41
C GLY A 109 -14.69 -5.95 5.78
N VAL A 110 -13.70 -5.59 4.98
CA VAL A 110 -12.28 -5.89 5.25
C VAL A 110 -11.81 -5.02 6.42
N LYS A 111 -11.42 -5.66 7.52
CA LYS A 111 -10.79 -5.00 8.67
C LYS A 111 -9.28 -4.96 8.51
N ALA A 112 -8.65 -3.95 9.11
CA ALA A 112 -7.21 -3.83 9.20
C ALA A 112 -6.66 -4.61 10.39
N GLN A 113 -5.73 -5.54 10.13
CA GLN A 113 -4.90 -6.14 11.18
C GLN A 113 -3.83 -5.14 11.61
N VAL A 114 -3.65 -4.93 12.91
CA VAL A 114 -2.76 -3.88 13.43
C VAL A 114 -1.58 -4.50 14.16
N PHE A 115 -0.37 -4.18 13.69
CA PHE A 115 0.88 -4.60 14.31
C PHE A 115 1.62 -3.37 14.84
N ARG A 116 1.85 -3.34 16.15
CA ARG A 116 2.61 -2.28 16.81
C ARG A 116 3.95 -2.80 17.33
N VAL A 117 5.00 -2.06 17.04
CA VAL A 117 6.34 -2.24 17.60
C VAL A 117 6.57 -1.15 18.63
N PRO A 118 6.72 -1.48 19.93
CA PRO A 118 6.88 -0.50 21.01
C PRO A 118 8.12 0.39 20.86
N ALA A 119 8.10 1.54 21.54
CA ALA A 119 9.17 2.52 21.44
C ALA A 119 10.54 1.94 21.84
N GLY A 120 11.55 2.21 21.00
CA GLY A 120 12.92 1.72 21.17
C GLY A 120 13.15 0.24 20.92
N GLU A 121 12.11 -0.54 20.59
CA GLU A 121 12.23 -1.98 20.31
C GLU A 121 12.88 -2.22 18.94
N LYS A 122 13.84 -3.14 18.87
CA LYS A 122 14.53 -3.50 17.64
C LYS A 122 14.30 -4.97 17.33
N VAL A 123 13.28 -5.23 16.52
CA VAL A 123 12.81 -6.59 16.22
C VAL A 123 13.84 -7.27 15.31
N LYS A 124 14.35 -8.42 15.75
CA LYS A 124 15.40 -9.16 15.02
C LYS A 124 14.85 -10.04 13.89
N GLU A 125 13.66 -10.60 14.09
CA GLU A 125 13.02 -11.50 13.14
C GLU A 125 11.92 -10.75 12.37
N PRO A 126 11.78 -10.95 11.05
CA PRO A 126 10.79 -10.22 10.29
C PRO A 126 9.36 -10.69 10.64
N LEU A 127 8.41 -9.75 10.64
CA LEU A 127 6.99 -10.10 10.59
C LEU A 127 6.68 -10.64 9.20
N VAL A 128 6.38 -11.93 9.09
CA VAL A 128 6.05 -12.57 7.82
C VAL A 128 4.54 -12.67 7.67
N LEU A 129 3.97 -11.94 6.72
CA LEU A 129 2.56 -11.99 6.37
C LEU A 129 2.39 -12.71 5.04
N LYS A 130 1.53 -13.72 4.99
CA LYS A 130 1.34 -14.54 3.78
C LYS A 130 -0.06 -14.38 3.23
N MET A 131 -0.17 -13.97 1.98
CA MET A 131 -1.44 -13.90 1.27
C MET A 131 -1.46 -14.99 0.21
N HIS A 132 -2.05 -16.12 0.56
CA HIS A 132 -2.23 -17.24 -0.35
C HIS A 132 -3.64 -17.17 -0.91
N GLY A 133 -3.80 -16.75 -2.16
CA GLY A 133 -5.08 -16.81 -2.85
C GLY A 133 -5.38 -18.24 -3.27
N GLN A 134 -5.87 -19.08 -2.35
CA GLN A 134 -6.29 -20.44 -2.66
C GLN A 134 -7.78 -20.42 -3.08
N GLU A 135 -8.07 -21.08 -4.20
CA GLU A 135 -9.41 -21.19 -4.80
C GLU A 135 -10.00 -19.89 -5.38
N ALA A 136 -9.17 -19.01 -5.94
CA ALA A 136 -9.69 -17.86 -6.66
C ALA A 136 -10.34 -18.35 -7.98
N GLU A 137 -11.68 -18.29 -8.01
CA GLU A 137 -12.56 -18.50 -9.16
C GLU A 137 -12.97 -17.12 -9.71
N GLU A 138 -13.45 -17.04 -10.95
CA GLU A 138 -13.75 -15.78 -11.67
C GLU A 138 -14.56 -14.73 -10.86
N SER A 139 -15.38 -15.17 -9.87
CA SER A 139 -16.22 -14.31 -9.00
C SER A 139 -15.73 -14.14 -7.55
N LYS A 140 -14.50 -14.54 -7.20
CA LYS A 140 -13.95 -14.46 -5.83
C LYS A 140 -12.84 -13.41 -5.72
N ALA A 141 -12.78 -12.72 -4.57
CA ALA A 141 -11.68 -11.82 -4.22
C ALA A 141 -11.04 -12.21 -2.88
N CYS A 142 -9.70 -12.20 -2.83
CA CYS A 142 -8.96 -12.27 -1.56
C CYS A 142 -8.46 -10.86 -1.24
N LEU A 143 -8.96 -10.26 -0.16
CA LEU A 143 -8.68 -8.87 0.22
C LEU A 143 -8.04 -8.82 1.61
N ALA A 144 -6.98 -8.05 1.78
CA ALA A 144 -6.34 -7.86 3.07
C ALA A 144 -6.04 -6.39 3.35
N ARG A 145 -6.05 -6.02 4.63
CA ARG A 145 -5.61 -4.72 5.09
C ARG A 145 -4.78 -4.88 6.35
N GLN A 146 -3.67 -4.16 6.42
CA GLN A 146 -2.76 -4.21 7.56
C GLN A 146 -2.21 -2.82 7.87
N VAL A 147 -2.07 -2.53 9.16
CA VAL A 147 -1.40 -1.34 9.69
C VAL A 147 -0.15 -1.79 10.42
N ILE A 148 1.01 -1.29 10.01
CA ILE A 148 2.28 -1.47 10.71
C ILE A 148 2.68 -0.16 11.35
N CYS A 149 2.76 -0.12 12.68
CA CYS A 149 3.18 1.05 13.42
C CYS A 149 4.48 0.77 14.19
N ALA A 150 5.55 1.45 13.79
CA ALA A 150 6.78 1.51 14.55
C ALA A 150 6.76 2.78 15.41
N GLU A 151 6.70 2.60 16.73
CA GLU A 151 6.77 3.70 17.70
C GLU A 151 8.14 4.38 17.71
N GLU A 152 8.30 5.45 18.49
CA GLU A 152 9.53 6.24 18.50
C GLU A 152 10.79 5.38 18.72
N GLY A 153 11.76 5.50 17.80
CA GLY A 153 13.02 4.75 17.85
C GLY A 153 12.92 3.24 17.60
N ALA A 154 11.74 2.73 17.21
CA ALA A 154 11.53 1.31 16.93
C ALA A 154 12.06 0.90 15.54
N GLU A 155 12.45 -0.36 15.37
CA GLU A 155 12.96 -0.90 14.11
C GLU A 155 12.34 -2.28 13.83
N VAL A 156 11.80 -2.44 12.62
CA VAL A 156 11.15 -3.69 12.20
C VAL A 156 11.31 -3.97 10.72
N SER A 157 11.45 -5.25 10.39
CA SER A 157 11.31 -5.77 9.03
C SER A 157 9.97 -6.48 8.88
N VAL A 158 9.25 -6.20 7.80
CA VAL A 158 8.00 -6.84 7.43
C VAL A 158 8.19 -7.48 6.05
N MET A 159 7.89 -8.76 5.94
CA MET A 159 7.91 -9.49 4.68
C MET A 159 6.49 -9.89 4.31
N ILE A 160 6.04 -9.50 3.13
CA ILE A 160 4.77 -9.91 2.57
C ILE A 160 5.04 -10.83 1.39
N ASP A 161 4.55 -12.06 1.51
CA ASP A 161 4.60 -13.09 0.47
C ASP A 161 3.19 -13.25 -0.10
N LEU A 162 2.97 -12.70 -1.28
CA LEU A 162 1.73 -12.85 -2.02
C LEU A 162 1.93 -13.89 -3.11
N HIS A 163 1.24 -15.01 -2.96
CA HIS A 163 1.29 -16.11 -3.92
C HIS A 163 -0.11 -16.59 -4.25
N THR A 164 -0.34 -16.96 -5.51
CA THR A 164 -1.53 -17.69 -5.93
C THR A 164 -1.14 -18.95 -6.67
N ASP A 165 -2.06 -19.92 -6.71
CA ASP A 165 -1.89 -21.06 -7.61
C ASP A 165 -1.79 -20.57 -9.07
N ALA A 166 -1.07 -21.32 -9.91
CA ALA A 166 -0.85 -20.96 -11.31
C ALA A 166 -2.14 -20.87 -12.13
N GLU A 167 -3.14 -21.69 -11.75
CA GLU A 167 -4.46 -21.76 -12.37
C GLU A 167 -5.52 -20.88 -11.68
N ALA A 168 -5.13 -20.09 -10.68
CA ALA A 168 -6.04 -19.17 -10.01
C ALA A 168 -6.55 -18.09 -10.97
N GLU A 169 -7.78 -17.64 -10.74
CA GLU A 169 -8.50 -16.59 -11.48
C GLU A 169 -9.10 -15.58 -10.51
N GLY A 170 -9.59 -14.43 -10.98
CA GLY A 170 -10.24 -13.44 -10.10
C GLY A 170 -9.26 -12.40 -9.55
N ALA A 171 -9.49 -11.90 -8.33
CA ALA A 171 -8.77 -10.74 -7.79
C ALA A 171 -8.09 -10.99 -6.44
N VAL A 172 -6.86 -10.49 -6.28
CA VAL A 172 -6.14 -10.44 -5.00
C VAL A 172 -5.73 -9.01 -4.72
N GLY A 173 -6.15 -8.49 -3.57
CA GLY A 173 -6.03 -7.10 -3.21
C GLY A 173 -5.46 -6.90 -1.81
N MET A 174 -4.44 -6.06 -1.64
CA MET A 174 -3.99 -5.69 -0.30
C MET A 174 -3.75 -4.20 -0.13
N GLN A 175 -4.01 -3.71 1.09
CA GLN A 175 -3.57 -2.39 1.52
C GLN A 175 -2.64 -2.48 2.73
N THR A 176 -1.42 -1.97 2.58
CA THR A 176 -0.43 -1.85 3.64
C THR A 176 -0.30 -0.39 4.07
N LEU A 177 -0.70 -0.09 5.31
CA LEU A 177 -0.54 1.24 5.90
C LEU A 177 0.64 1.25 6.87
N LEU A 178 1.62 2.13 6.65
CA LEU A 178 2.84 2.22 7.46
C LEU A 178 2.89 3.54 8.25
N LEU A 179 3.17 3.45 9.54
CA LEU A 179 3.45 4.61 10.40
C LEU A 179 4.80 4.43 11.08
N ALA A 180 5.83 5.07 10.54
CA ALA A 180 7.14 5.19 11.18
C ALA A 180 7.18 6.50 11.98
N LYS A 181 7.07 6.40 13.31
CA LYS A 181 7.18 7.56 14.20
C LYS A 181 8.61 8.05 14.28
N LYS A 182 8.82 9.14 15.02
CA LYS A 182 10.14 9.77 15.19
C LYS A 182 11.25 8.75 15.44
N ASP A 183 12.38 8.90 14.74
CA ASP A 183 13.56 8.04 14.83
C ASP A 183 13.32 6.53 14.52
N ALA A 184 12.14 6.14 14.04
CA ALA A 184 11.79 4.75 13.74
C ALA A 184 12.21 4.31 12.33
N VAL A 185 12.39 3.01 12.14
CA VAL A 185 12.74 2.40 10.85
C VAL A 185 11.80 1.25 10.52
N ILE A 186 11.18 1.30 9.35
CA ILE A 186 10.38 0.19 8.81
C ILE A 186 11.02 -0.28 7.51
N HIS A 187 11.38 -1.56 7.43
CA HIS A 187 11.77 -2.21 6.18
C HIS A 187 10.61 -3.08 5.69
N LEU A 188 10.01 -2.74 4.57
CA LEU A 188 8.97 -3.52 3.91
C LEU A 188 9.57 -4.27 2.72
N TYR A 189 9.44 -5.59 2.73
CA TYR A 189 9.82 -6.47 1.63
C TYR A 189 8.56 -7.14 1.09
N GLN A 190 8.24 -6.97 -0.19
CA GLN A 190 7.09 -7.62 -0.82
C GLN A 190 7.54 -8.43 -2.03
N VAL A 191 7.07 -9.67 -2.11
CA VAL A 191 7.21 -10.52 -3.30
C VAL A 191 5.82 -10.95 -3.72
N GLN A 192 5.48 -10.67 -4.98
CA GLN A 192 4.22 -11.01 -5.60
C GLN A 192 4.46 -12.02 -6.73
N MET A 193 3.80 -13.17 -6.64
CA MET A 193 3.86 -14.25 -7.62
C MET A 193 2.45 -14.81 -7.84
N ALA A 194 1.70 -14.22 -8.76
CA ALA A 194 0.35 -14.69 -9.09
C ALA A 194 0.26 -15.39 -10.46
N GLY A 195 -0.77 -16.23 -10.59
CA GLY A 195 -1.16 -16.89 -11.83
C GLY A 195 -1.54 -15.89 -12.92
N GLU A 196 -1.52 -16.34 -14.18
CA GLU A 196 -1.63 -15.46 -15.36
C GLU A 196 -3.05 -14.92 -15.60
N ARG A 197 -4.04 -15.35 -14.79
CA ARG A 197 -5.45 -14.95 -14.87
C ARG A 197 -5.93 -14.21 -13.61
N VAL A 198 -4.99 -13.78 -12.77
CA VAL A 198 -5.27 -13.07 -11.52
C VAL A 198 -5.05 -11.57 -11.70
N GLN A 199 -6.05 -10.77 -11.34
CA GLN A 199 -5.90 -9.33 -11.19
C GLN A 199 -5.34 -9.00 -9.80
N ILE A 200 -4.27 -8.22 -9.75
CA ILE A 200 -3.62 -7.80 -8.51
C ILE A 200 -3.88 -6.33 -8.26
N PHE A 201 -4.20 -5.98 -7.03
CA PHE A 201 -4.04 -4.62 -6.56
C PHE A 201 -3.28 -4.54 -5.23
N ASP A 202 -2.20 -3.77 -5.19
CA ASP A 202 -1.31 -3.66 -4.03
C ASP A 202 -1.08 -2.18 -3.69
N ASP A 203 -1.79 -1.72 -2.66
CA ASP A 203 -1.84 -0.33 -2.22
C ASP A 203 -0.99 -0.09 -0.98
N ILE A 204 -0.04 0.83 -1.05
CA ILE A 204 0.74 1.31 0.09
C ILE A 204 0.37 2.76 0.40
N GLY A 205 0.02 3.02 1.66
CA GLY A 205 0.00 4.36 2.25
C GLY A 205 0.99 4.44 3.41
N ALA A 206 1.80 5.47 3.49
CA ALA A 206 2.85 5.54 4.51
C ALA A 206 3.12 6.95 5.04
N VAL A 207 3.62 7.01 6.28
CA VAL A 207 4.14 8.24 6.90
C VAL A 207 5.47 7.97 7.59
N ALA A 208 6.44 8.84 7.33
CA ALA A 208 7.68 8.94 8.07
C ALA A 208 7.74 10.27 8.83
N GLU A 209 7.78 10.20 10.17
CA GLU A 209 7.96 11.38 11.03
C GLU A 209 9.45 11.81 11.12
N GLU A 210 9.83 12.60 12.12
CA GLU A 210 11.16 13.20 12.21
C GLU A 210 12.26 12.12 12.30
N ASN A 211 13.29 12.22 11.45
CA ASN A 211 14.37 11.23 11.28
C ASN A 211 13.90 9.78 11.03
N ALA A 212 12.61 9.56 10.77
CA ALA A 212 12.08 8.23 10.49
C ALA A 212 12.47 7.79 9.08
N ARG A 213 12.66 6.48 8.91
CA ARG A 213 13.04 5.89 7.62
C ARG A 213 12.08 4.77 7.23
N ILE A 214 11.69 4.77 5.96
CA ILE A 214 10.96 3.67 5.35
C ILE A 214 11.75 3.14 4.16
N ASP A 215 12.10 1.87 4.20
CA ASP A 215 12.70 1.15 3.08
C ASP A 215 11.65 0.21 2.48
N ILE A 216 11.47 0.26 1.16
CA ILE A 216 10.55 -0.62 0.43
C ILE A 216 11.35 -1.37 -0.62
N VAL A 217 11.27 -2.70 -0.59
CA VAL A 217 11.78 -3.58 -1.63
C VAL A 217 10.63 -4.39 -2.17
N ARG A 218 10.30 -4.24 -3.45
CA ARG A 218 9.17 -4.94 -4.09
C ARG A 218 9.64 -5.75 -5.30
N MET A 219 9.08 -6.95 -5.46
CA MET A 219 9.24 -7.78 -6.66
C MET A 219 7.87 -8.21 -7.20
N ASP A 220 7.50 -7.72 -8.37
CA ASP A 220 6.24 -8.05 -9.06
C ASP A 220 6.50 -9.02 -10.23
N LEU A 221 6.06 -10.28 -10.09
CA LEU A 221 6.52 -11.39 -10.95
C LEU A 221 5.37 -12.16 -11.65
N GLY A 222 4.12 -11.82 -11.39
CA GLY A 222 2.95 -12.54 -11.93
C GLY A 222 1.68 -11.69 -11.99
N GLY A 223 0.55 -12.32 -12.31
CA GLY A 223 -0.75 -11.64 -12.51
C GLY A 223 -1.05 -11.33 -13.97
N GLU A 224 -2.32 -11.24 -14.34
CA GLU A 224 -2.78 -10.77 -15.65
C GLU A 224 -2.63 -9.25 -15.76
N ARG A 225 -3.15 -8.55 -14.76
CA ARG A 225 -3.08 -7.10 -14.61
C ARG A 225 -2.76 -6.78 -13.16
N SER A 226 -1.73 -5.98 -12.94
CA SER A 226 -1.31 -5.56 -11.61
C SER A 226 -1.40 -4.04 -11.50
N TYR A 227 -2.21 -3.59 -10.55
CA TYR A 227 -2.37 -2.19 -10.19
C TYR A 227 -1.63 -1.96 -8.87
N VAL A 228 -0.54 -1.21 -8.94
CA VAL A 228 0.42 -1.10 -7.84
C VAL A 228 0.51 0.36 -7.45
N GLY A 229 0.20 0.67 -6.20
CA GLY A 229 0.21 2.04 -5.68
C GLY A 229 1.12 2.17 -4.46
N CYS A 230 1.86 3.28 -4.36
CA CYS A 230 2.59 3.63 -3.15
C CYS A 230 2.60 5.15 -2.94
N HIS A 231 2.05 5.60 -1.82
CA HIS A 231 2.11 7.01 -1.41
C HIS A 231 2.77 7.14 -0.03
N VAL A 232 3.94 7.77 0.01
CA VAL A 232 4.70 8.03 1.23
C VAL A 232 4.71 9.52 1.55
N ASN A 233 4.23 9.86 2.74
CA ASN A 233 4.28 11.21 3.30
C ASN A 233 5.54 11.34 4.16
N LEU A 234 6.56 12.01 3.62
CA LEU A 234 7.79 12.38 4.32
C LEU A 234 7.51 13.61 5.19
N LEU A 235 6.82 13.37 6.31
CA LEU A 235 6.17 14.38 7.13
C LEU A 235 7.16 15.13 8.02
N GLY A 236 8.06 14.40 8.66
CA GLY A 236 8.99 14.98 9.62
C GLY A 236 10.31 15.45 9.00
N LYS A 237 10.97 16.37 9.69
CA LYS A 237 12.33 16.83 9.32
C LYS A 237 13.28 15.63 9.20
N LYS A 238 14.09 15.59 8.15
CA LYS A 238 15.02 14.48 7.85
C LYS A 238 14.37 13.09 7.76
N SER A 239 13.08 13.00 7.45
CA SER A 239 12.47 11.73 7.06
C SER A 239 13.11 11.22 5.76
N ASP A 240 13.24 9.90 5.65
CA ASP A 240 13.91 9.24 4.51
C ASP A 240 13.03 8.13 3.92
N LEU A 241 13.06 8.02 2.59
CA LEU A 241 12.42 6.96 1.84
C LEU A 241 13.43 6.33 0.87
N GLN A 242 13.54 5.01 0.90
CA GLN A 242 14.24 4.25 -0.13
C GLN A 242 13.28 3.25 -0.77
N VAL A 243 13.15 3.26 -2.10
CA VAL A 243 12.34 2.29 -2.84
C VAL A 243 13.20 1.56 -3.86
N ASN A 244 13.17 0.23 -3.83
CA ASN A 244 13.78 -0.63 -4.83
C ASN A 244 12.74 -1.62 -5.34
N THR A 245 12.26 -1.39 -6.55
CA THR A 245 11.25 -2.23 -7.19
C THR A 245 11.84 -2.95 -8.39
N ALA A 246 11.58 -4.25 -8.50
CA ALA A 246 11.85 -5.05 -9.69
C ALA A 246 10.55 -5.66 -10.22
N TYR A 247 10.39 -5.71 -11.54
CA TYR A 247 9.22 -6.34 -12.14
C TYR A 247 9.57 -7.11 -13.42
N LEU A 248 8.81 -8.18 -13.67
CA LEU A 248 8.90 -8.99 -14.87
C LEU A 248 7.55 -9.02 -15.58
N CYS A 249 7.47 -8.34 -16.72
CA CYS A 249 6.30 -8.37 -17.60
C CYS A 249 6.58 -9.31 -18.78
N ARG A 250 5.69 -10.29 -18.99
CA ARG A 250 5.78 -11.27 -20.08
C ARG A 250 4.40 -11.52 -20.68
N LYS A 251 4.35 -12.08 -21.90
CA LYS A 251 3.09 -12.45 -22.55
C LYS A 251 2.16 -11.22 -22.67
N SER A 252 0.92 -11.34 -22.20
CA SER A 252 -0.09 -10.27 -22.23
C SER A 252 -0.24 -9.53 -20.90
N GLN A 253 0.70 -9.69 -19.97
CA GLN A 253 0.64 -9.04 -18.66
C GLN A 253 0.67 -7.52 -18.77
N GLN A 254 0.02 -6.85 -17.82
CA GLN A 254 0.04 -5.39 -17.72
C GLN A 254 0.36 -4.97 -16.28
N TYR A 255 1.27 -4.03 -16.13
CA TYR A 255 1.62 -3.41 -14.85
C TYR A 255 1.30 -1.92 -14.94
N ASP A 256 0.41 -1.47 -14.05
CA ASP A 256 0.20 -0.06 -13.76
C ASP A 256 0.83 0.23 -12.39
N MET A 257 1.79 1.15 -12.34
CA MET A 257 2.58 1.43 -11.13
C MET A 257 2.59 2.92 -10.85
N ASP A 258 2.06 3.32 -9.69
CA ASP A 258 2.08 4.71 -9.22
C ASP A 258 2.85 4.82 -7.89
N TYR A 259 3.81 5.74 -7.85
CA TYR A 259 4.70 5.96 -6.71
C TYR A 259 4.83 7.45 -6.43
N ILE A 260 4.35 7.87 -5.26
CA ILE A 260 4.28 9.26 -4.83
C ILE A 260 5.08 9.43 -3.54
N ALA A 261 6.15 10.22 -3.60
CA ALA A 261 6.88 10.69 -2.42
C ALA A 261 6.54 12.17 -2.17
N THR A 262 5.74 12.46 -1.14
CA THR A 262 5.37 13.85 -0.83
C THR A 262 6.21 14.39 0.33
N HIS A 263 7.19 15.23 -0.03
CA HIS A 263 8.09 15.91 0.89
C HIS A 263 7.40 17.07 1.61
N ARG A 264 7.28 16.96 2.93
CA ARG A 264 6.76 18.02 3.82
C ARG A 264 7.79 18.46 4.83
N GLY A 265 8.54 17.51 5.37
CA GLY A 265 9.59 17.74 6.34
C GLY A 265 10.84 18.36 5.71
N GLN A 266 11.43 19.33 6.42
CA GLN A 266 12.68 19.95 5.99
C GLN A 266 13.80 18.91 5.90
N LYS A 267 14.60 18.97 4.83
CA LYS A 267 15.74 18.04 4.60
C LYS A 267 15.33 16.58 4.51
N SER A 268 14.08 16.29 4.14
CA SER A 268 13.66 14.94 3.80
C SER A 268 14.30 14.48 2.49
N THR A 269 14.53 13.18 2.36
CA THR A 269 15.18 12.55 1.21
C THR A 269 14.34 11.39 0.68
N SER A 270 14.39 11.18 -0.63
CA SER A 270 13.83 10.00 -1.27
C SER A 270 14.77 9.54 -2.39
N ASP A 271 14.96 8.23 -2.52
CA ASP A 271 15.53 7.58 -3.70
C ASP A 271 14.63 6.42 -4.11
N MET A 272 14.29 6.35 -5.40
CA MET A 272 13.39 5.34 -5.93
C MET A 272 13.97 4.74 -7.20
N GLN A 273 14.24 3.43 -7.17
CA GLN A 273 14.84 2.69 -8.26
C GLN A 273 13.87 1.62 -8.76
N PHE A 274 13.60 1.65 -10.07
CA PHE A 274 12.70 0.71 -10.75
C PHE A 274 13.49 -0.08 -11.79
N ARG A 275 13.43 -1.40 -11.73
CA ARG A 275 14.15 -2.31 -12.64
C ARG A 275 13.17 -3.27 -13.29
N GLY A 276 12.81 -2.98 -14.53
CA GLY A 276 11.88 -3.76 -15.31
C GLY A 276 12.55 -4.68 -16.33
N ILE A 277 12.00 -5.87 -16.50
CA ILE A 277 12.23 -6.72 -17.68
C ILE A 277 10.89 -6.84 -18.41
N LEU A 278 10.86 -6.36 -19.65
CA LEU A 278 9.72 -6.52 -20.56
C LEU A 278 10.09 -7.59 -21.59
N MET A 279 9.37 -8.70 -21.59
CA MET A 279 9.51 -9.77 -22.56
C MET A 279 8.41 -9.66 -23.61
N ASP A 280 8.80 -9.86 -24.87
CA ASP A 280 7.89 -9.91 -26.02
C ASP A 280 6.86 -11.06 -25.95
#